data_AF-A0A3D0UIW9-F1
#
_entry.id   AF-A0A3D0UIW9-F1
#
_cell.length_a   1.000
_cell.length_b   1.000
_cell.length_c   1.000
_cell.angle_alpha   90.00
_cell.angle_beta   90.00
_cell.angle_gamma   90.00
#
_symmetry.space_group_name_H-M   'P 1'
#
loop_
_entity.id
_entity.type
_entity.pdbx_description
1 polymer ?
#
loop_
_entity_poly.entity_id
_entity_poly.type
_entity_poly.pdbx_seq_one_letter_code
_entity_poly.pdbx_strand_id
1 'polypeptide(L)' 'MQHPTERSMEFIERLGNLAGKKTVVFCTYKLAAGSTLPRMAKALEEKGAIVVGQFKYRGPEPNSKFVSFATSLT' A
#
# COMPACT_ATOMS: atom_id res chain seq x y z
N MET A 1 -19.82 5.19 -8.54
CA MET A 1 -18.62 4.35 -8.74
C MET A 1 -17.89 4.30 -7.41
N GLN A 2 -17.48 3.13 -6.92
CA GLN A 2 -16.59 3.11 -5.75
C GLN A 2 -15.19 3.51 -6.24
N HIS A 3 -14.60 4.53 -5.63
CA HIS A 3 -13.21 4.92 -5.86
C HIS A 3 -12.37 4.57 -4.63
N PRO A 4 -12.00 3.28 -4.41
CA PRO A 4 -11.17 2.88 -3.27
C PRO A 4 -9.89 3.70 -3.15
N THR A 5 -9.38 4.19 -4.28
CA THR A 5 -8.24 5.10 -4.38
C THR A 5 -8.51 6.41 -3.65
N GLU A 6 -9.65 7.08 -3.84
CA GLU A 6 -9.94 8.40 -3.25
C GLU A 6 -9.91 8.34 -1.73
N ARG A 7 -10.63 7.40 -1.11
CA ARG A 7 -10.65 7.23 0.35
C ARG A 7 -9.27 6.88 0.92
N SER A 8 -8.50 6.08 0.20
CA SER A 8 -7.13 5.73 0.61
C SER A 8 -6.20 6.94 0.54
N MET A 9 -6.37 7.80 -0.47
CA MET A 9 -5.60 9.04 -0.58
C MET A 9 -6.02 10.06 0.48
N GLU A 10 -7.31 10.26 0.73
CA GLU A 10 -7.84 11.09 1.83
C GLU A 10 -7.25 10.65 3.18
N PHE A 11 -7.15 9.33 3.40
CA PHE A 11 -6.51 8.80 4.60
C PHE A 11 -5.03 9.19 4.68
N ILE A 12 -4.27 9.00 3.60
CA ILE A 12 -2.85 9.37 3.56
C ILE A 12 -2.67 10.87 3.79
N GLU A 13 -3.48 11.72 3.16
CA GLU A 13 -3.44 13.18 3.32
C GLU A 13 -3.57 13.62 4.78
N ARG A 14 -4.44 12.95 5.54
CA ARG A 14 -4.64 13.18 6.98
C ARG A 14 -3.50 12.68 7.87
N LEU A 15 -2.58 11.87 7.36
CA LEU A 15 -1.39 11.46 8.10
C LEU A 15 -0.47 12.67 8.30
N GLY A 16 0.10 12.79 9.50
CA GLY A 16 1.14 13.78 9.80
C GLY A 16 2.47 13.46 9.11
N ASN A 17 3.55 14.06 9.62
CA ASN A 17 4.90 13.76 9.16
C ASN A 17 5.25 12.28 9.42
N LEU A 18 5.72 11.57 8.39
CA LEU A 18 6.12 10.17 8.43
C LEU A 18 7.63 9.98 8.33
N ALA A 19 8.42 11.05 8.47
CA ALA A 19 9.88 11.05 8.40
C ALA A 19 10.52 9.82 9.09
N GLY A 20 11.22 9.01 8.28
CA GLY A 20 11.98 7.85 8.74
C GLY A 20 11.15 6.61 9.09
N LYS A 21 9.82 6.66 9.00
CA LYS A 21 8.96 5.50 9.28
C LYS A 21 9.02 4.50 8.13
N LYS A 22 9.52 3.29 8.40
CA LYS A 22 9.41 2.16 7.48
C LYS A 22 7.94 1.81 7.29
N THR A 23 7.49 1.81 6.03
CA THR A 23 6.08 1.67 5.68
C THR A 23 5.92 0.65 4.55
N VAL A 24 4.80 -0.06 4.57
CA VAL A 24 4.42 -1.03 3.55
C VAL A 24 3.05 -0.65 3.01
N VAL A 25 2.86 -0.82 1.70
CA VAL A 25 1.54 -0.70 1.07
C VAL A 25 1.13 -2.05 0.53
N PHE A 26 -0.09 -2.49 0.83
CA PHE A 26 -0.63 -3.71 0.24
C PHE A 26 -2.07 -3.54 -0.23
N CYS A 27 -2.48 -4.29 -1.26
CA CYS A 27 -3.88 -4.36 -1.67
C CYS A 27 -4.28 -5.72 -2.23
N THR A 28 -5.55 -6.06 -2.04
CA THR A 28 -6.25 -7.12 -2.77
C THR A 28 -7.06 -6.51 -3.92
N TYR A 29 -7.15 -7.19 -5.06
CA TYR A 29 -7.95 -6.73 -6.20
C TYR A 29 -8.71 -7.88 -6.87
N LYS A 30 -9.85 -7.56 -7.50
CA LYS A 30 -10.69 -8.54 -8.20
C LYS A 30 -10.28 -8.72 -9.67
N LEU A 31 -10.19 -7.62 -10.40
CA LEU A 31 -10.00 -7.62 -11.86
C LEU A 31 -8.57 -7.26 -12.26
N ALA A 32 -8.08 -6.09 -11.83
CA ALA A 32 -6.75 -5.60 -12.14
C ALA A 32 -6.21 -4.77 -10.96
N ALA A 33 -4.88 -4.72 -10.82
CA ALA A 33 -4.22 -4.01 -9.72
C ALA A 33 -4.31 -2.48 -9.83
N GLY A 34 -4.50 -1.94 -11.04
CA GLY A 34 -4.54 -0.50 -11.30
C GLY A 34 -3.26 0.23 -10.86
N SER A 35 -3.38 1.55 -10.70
CA SER A 35 -2.30 2.45 -10.26
C SER A 35 -2.39 2.86 -8.79
N THR A 36 -3.39 2.35 -8.06
CA THR A 36 -3.65 2.73 -6.65
C THR A 36 -2.45 2.46 -5.75
N LEU A 37 -1.86 1.26 -5.85
CA LEU A 37 -0.77 0.85 -4.97
C LEU A 37 0.50 1.71 -5.17
N PRO A 38 0.99 1.95 -6.40
CA PRO A 38 2.07 2.92 -6.65
C PRO A 38 1.73 4.34 -6.19
N ARG A 39 0.48 4.79 -6.40
CA ARG A 39 0.06 6.15 -6.01
C ARG A 39 0.08 6.34 -4.49
N MET A 40 -0.37 5.34 -3.73
CA MET A 40 -0.31 5.35 -2.26
C MET A 40 1.14 5.34 -1.76
N ALA A 41 1.99 4.51 -2.36
CA ALA A 41 3.40 4.46 -1.99
C ALA A 41 4.09 5.83 -2.18
N LYS A 42 3.90 6.45 -3.35
CA LYS A 42 4.45 7.79 -3.63
C LYS A 42 3.97 8.84 -2.63
N ALA A 43 2.68 8.85 -2.29
CA ALA A 43 2.12 9.83 -1.35
C ALA A 43 2.63 9.62 0.10
N LEU A 44 2.97 8.39 0.48
CA LEU A 44 3.60 8.11 1.77
C LEU A 44 5.06 8.57 1.79
N GLU A 45 5.81 8.34 0.71
CA GLU A 45 7.18 8.83 0.55
C GLU A 45 7.26 10.36 0.56
N GLU A 46 6.31 11.04 -0.09
CA GLU A 46 6.18 12.51 -0.06
C GLU A 46 5.93 13.05 1.35
N LYS A 47 5.41 12.22 2.27
CA LYS A 47 5.26 12.54 3.69
C LYS A 47 6.47 12.15 4.54
N GLY A 48 7.56 11.69 3.93
CA GLY A 48 8.80 11.31 4.58
C GLY A 48 8.90 9.85 5.01
N ALA A 49 7.90 9.02 4.67
CA ALA A 49 7.99 7.59 4.94
C ALA A 49 9.08 6.94 4.08
N ILE A 50 9.64 5.83 4.57
CA ILE A 50 10.51 4.94 3.80
C ILE A 50 9.65 3.75 3.38
N VAL A 51 9.21 3.69 2.13
CA VAL A 51 8.42 2.55 1.65
C VAL A 51 9.34 1.36 1.40
N VAL A 52 9.27 0.35 2.27
CA VAL A 52 10.14 -0.82 2.25
C VAL A 52 9.52 -2.01 1.51
N GLY A 53 8.25 -1.91 1.12
CA GLY A 53 7.58 -2.98 0.42
C GLY A 53 6.24 -2.58 -0.16
N GLN A 54 5.92 -3.19 -1.31
CA GLN A 54 4.63 -3.07 -1.98
C GLN A 54 4.14 -4.47 -2.34
N PHE A 55 2.92 -4.82 -1.93
CA PHE A 55 2.35 -6.14 -2.21
C PHE A 55 0.95 -6.04 -2.83
N LYS A 56 0.69 -6.84 -3.86
CA LYS A 56 -0.63 -6.91 -4.48
C LYS A 56 -1.04 -8.36 -4.67
N TYR A 57 -2.32 -8.64 -4.44
CA TYR A 57 -2.87 -9.97 -4.57
C TYR A 57 -4.21 -9.98 -5.30
N ARG A 58 -4.39 -10.92 -6.22
CA ARG A 58 -5.66 -11.10 -6.91
C ARG A 58 -6.54 -12.08 -6.14
N GLY A 59 -7.69 -11.62 -5.66
CA GLY A 59 -8.61 -12.39 -4.84
C GLY A 59 -8.81 -11.77 -3.45
N PRO A 60 -9.80 -12.26 -2.68
CA PRO A 60 -10.19 -11.67 -1.39
C PRO A 60 -9.18 -11.97 -0.27
N GLU A 61 -8.49 -13.11 -0.33
CA GLU A 61 -7.62 -13.59 0.76
C GLU A 61 -6.20 -13.86 0.26
N PRO A 62 -5.20 -13.10 0.72
CA PRO A 62 -3.80 -13.34 0.38
C PRO A 62 -3.34 -14.71 0.88
N ASN A 63 -2.70 -15.48 -0.01
CA ASN A 63 -2.18 -16.80 0.33
C ASN A 63 -0.75 -16.74 0.90
N SER A 64 -0.04 -17.88 0.90
CA SER A 64 1.35 -18.01 1.36
C SER A 64 2.32 -16.95 0.78
N LYS A 65 2.01 -16.36 -0.38
CA LYS A 65 2.80 -15.25 -0.94
C LYS A 65 2.85 -14.01 -0.05
N PHE A 66 1.76 -13.72 0.69
CA PHE A 66 1.76 -12.61 1.65
C PHE A 66 2.65 -12.90 2.85
N VAL A 67 2.65 -14.15 3.33
CA VAL A 67 3.55 -14.59 4.41
C VAL A 67 5.01 -14.46 3.97
N SER A 68 5.36 -14.98 2.79
CA SER A 68 6.71 -14.84 2.25
C SER A 68 7.14 -13.38 2.08
N PHE A 69 6.22 -12.52 1.64
CA PHE A 69 6.47 -11.08 1.56
C PHE A 69 6.73 -10.48 2.94
N ALA A 70 5.88 -10.75 3.92
CA ALA A 70 6.06 -10.24 5.29
C ALA A 70 7.39 -10.71 5.91
N THR A 71 7.78 -11.97 5.71
CA THR A 71 9.07 -12.51 6.17
C THR A 71 10.27 -11.87 5.47
N SER A 72 10.12 -11.39 4.24
CA SER A 72 11.23 -10.68 3.55
C SER A 72 11.50 -9.27 4.09
N LEU A 73 10.64 -8.75 4.97
CA LEU A 73 10.75 -7.40 5.54
C LEU A 73 11.42 -7.37 6.93
N THR A 74 11.60 -8.53 7.55
CA THR A 74 12.36 -8.73 8.79
C THR A 74 13.83 -8.98 8.49
#